data_AF-B2A923-F1
#
_entry.id   AF-B2A923-F1
#
_cell.length_a   1.000
_cell.length_b   1.000
_cell.length_c   1.000
_cell.angle_alpha   90.00
_cell.angle_beta   90.00
_cell.angle_gamma   90.00
#
_symmetry.space_group_name_H-M   'P 1'
#
loop_
_entity.id
_entity.type
_entity.pdbx_description
1 polymer ?
#
loop_
_entity_poly.entity_id
_entity_poly.type
_entity_poly.pdbx_seq_one_letter_code
_entity_poly.pdbx_strand_id
1 'polypeptide(L)'
;MQEPFSVLFSLGNFWAHHDGLHNHILKKIPATYSMRPYYVWLARIGMASWFFSAVFHTRDFRVTEELDYFAAGASVLYGMYYTVVRVFRLDRVSKMGVRKSWTGTCVGLYLAHVGYLKGVGWDYGYNMGANVAVGVVQNVLWTWFSVRRYNREGKGWMVWPGLVMVIPSSTVSVELFLATGMTPGL
;
A
#
# COMPACT_ATOMS: atom_id res chain seq x y z
N MET A 1 15.76 -19.89 9.08
CA MET A 1 14.54 -19.06 9.15
C MET A 1 14.64 -18.26 10.42
N GLN A 2 14.67 -16.93 10.33
CA GLN A 2 14.89 -16.04 11.49
C GLN A 2 13.57 -15.71 12.21
N GLU A 3 12.54 -15.33 11.46
CA GLU A 3 11.26 -14.88 12.02
C GLU A 3 10.08 -15.65 11.42
N PRO A 4 9.79 -16.88 11.90
CA PRO A 4 8.80 -17.76 11.28
C PRO A 4 7.37 -17.17 11.28
N PHE A 5 6.99 -16.43 12.32
CA PHE A 5 5.67 -15.80 12.39
C PHE A 5 5.53 -14.64 11.39
N SER A 6 6.54 -13.76 11.29
CA SER A 6 6.56 -12.68 10.30
C SER A 6 6.45 -13.25 8.88
N VAL A 7 7.17 -14.34 8.57
CA VAL A 7 7.05 -15.03 7.27
C VAL A 7 5.62 -15.53 7.03
N LEU A 8 5.00 -16.18 8.02
CA LEU A 8 3.62 -16.69 7.90
C LEU A 8 2.62 -15.55 7.66
N PHE A 9 2.74 -14.45 8.39
CA PHE A 9 1.88 -13.28 8.21
C PHE A 9 2.07 -12.62 6.83
N SER A 10 3.31 -12.45 6.37
CA SER A 10 3.59 -11.92 5.03
C SER A 10 3.01 -12.83 3.94
N LEU A 11 3.16 -14.16 4.05
CA LEU A 11 2.54 -15.11 3.11
C LEU A 11 1.01 -15.08 3.17
N GLY A 12 0.42 -14.90 4.36
CA GLY A 12 -1.02 -14.72 4.53
C GLY A 12 -1.54 -13.46 3.81
N ASN A 13 -0.84 -12.34 3.97
CA ASN A 13 -1.16 -11.09 3.27
C ASN A 13 -0.96 -11.23 1.75
N PHE A 14 0.11 -11.88 1.29
CA PHE A 14 0.30 -12.24 -0.11
C PHE A 14 -0.91 -13.00 -0.66
N TRP A 15 -1.35 -14.03 0.06
CA TRP A 15 -2.49 -14.84 -0.33
C TRP A 15 -3.78 -14.01 -0.38
N ALA A 16 -4.02 -13.11 0.58
CA ALA A 16 -5.17 -12.22 0.56
C ALA A 16 -5.20 -11.32 -0.69
N HIS A 17 -4.06 -10.78 -1.12
CA HIS A 17 -3.96 -10.02 -2.37
C HIS A 17 -4.15 -10.90 -3.60
N HIS A 18 -3.59 -12.11 -3.61
CA HIS A 18 -3.75 -13.08 -4.69
C HIS A 18 -5.22 -13.51 -4.85
N ASP A 19 -5.88 -13.88 -3.76
CA ASP A 19 -7.30 -14.23 -3.73
C ASP A 19 -8.17 -13.03 -4.17
N GLY A 20 -7.91 -11.85 -3.62
CA GLY A 20 -8.58 -10.61 -4.03
C GLY A 20 -8.44 -10.34 -5.54
N LEU A 21 -7.28 -10.57 -6.13
CA LEU A 21 -7.07 -10.44 -7.56
C LEU A 21 -7.84 -11.49 -8.36
N HIS A 22 -7.61 -12.77 -8.08
CA HIS A 22 -8.05 -13.87 -8.94
C HIS A 22 -9.51 -14.28 -8.70
N ASN A 23 -10.00 -14.17 -7.47
CA ASN A 23 -11.35 -14.60 -7.10
C ASN A 23 -12.36 -13.45 -7.02
N HIS A 24 -11.90 -12.21 -6.84
CA HIS A 24 -12.79 -11.05 -6.75
C HIS A 24 -12.63 -10.10 -7.95
N ILE A 25 -11.45 -9.54 -8.19
CA ILE A 25 -11.27 -8.48 -9.20
C ILE A 25 -11.41 -9.04 -10.62
N LEU A 26 -10.66 -10.10 -10.97
CA LEU A 26 -10.62 -10.59 -12.34
C LEU A 26 -11.92 -11.28 -12.75
N LYS A 27 -12.57 -12.00 -11.82
CA LYS A 27 -13.82 -12.72 -12.06
C LYS A 27 -15.08 -11.85 -11.98
N LYS A 28 -15.16 -10.90 -11.04
CA LYS A 28 -16.41 -10.18 -10.75
C LYS A 28 -16.45 -8.77 -11.33
N ILE A 29 -15.31 -8.17 -11.71
CA ILE A 29 -15.26 -6.81 -12.25
C ILE A 29 -15.05 -6.86 -13.77
N PRO A 30 -15.98 -6.32 -14.58
CA PRO A 30 -15.85 -6.30 -16.03
C PRO A 30 -14.61 -5.57 -16.52
N ALA A 31 -13.99 -6.06 -17.60
CA ALA A 31 -12.81 -5.44 -18.22
C ALA A 31 -13.05 -4.00 -18.70
N THR A 32 -14.30 -3.67 -19.02
CA THR A 32 -14.74 -2.33 -19.44
C THR A 32 -14.80 -1.33 -18.28
N TYR A 33 -14.72 -1.78 -17.02
CA TYR A 33 -14.74 -0.88 -15.88
C TYR A 33 -13.43 -0.12 -15.75
N SER A 34 -13.49 1.20 -15.93
CA SER A 34 -12.34 2.11 -15.98
C SER A 34 -11.38 2.04 -14.78
N MET A 35 -11.88 1.66 -13.59
CA MET A 35 -11.06 1.53 -12.38
C MET A 35 -10.41 0.16 -12.21
N ARG A 36 -10.82 -0.87 -12.96
CA ARG A 36 -10.31 -2.25 -12.82
C ARG A 36 -8.78 -2.34 -12.93
N PRO A 37 -8.10 -1.65 -13.88
CA PRO A 37 -6.64 -1.72 -13.96
C PRO A 37 -5.95 -1.27 -12.67
N TYR A 38 -6.50 -0.29 -11.96
CA TYR A 38 -5.91 0.21 -10.72
C TYR A 38 -6.06 -0.79 -9.58
N TYR A 39 -7.17 -1.52 -9.51
CA TYR A 39 -7.34 -2.60 -8.54
C TYR A 39 -6.38 -3.76 -8.80
N VAL A 40 -6.18 -4.10 -10.08
CA VAL A 40 -5.23 -5.14 -10.49
C VAL A 40 -3.82 -4.79 -10.07
N TRP A 41 -3.39 -3.54 -10.34
CA TRP A 41 -2.06 -3.08 -9.95
C TRP A 41 -1.90 -2.95 -8.42
N LEU A 42 -2.93 -2.52 -7.69
CA LEU A 42 -2.93 -2.52 -6.23
C LEU A 42 -2.63 -3.92 -5.68
N ALA A 43 -3.32 -4.94 -6.21
CA ALA A 43 -3.10 -6.32 -5.78
C ALA A 43 -1.72 -6.85 -6.17
N ARG A 44 -1.23 -6.54 -7.38
CA ARG A 44 0.10 -6.98 -7.85
C ARG A 44 1.25 -6.39 -7.05
N ILE A 45 1.18 -5.09 -6.75
CA ILE A 45 2.19 -4.41 -5.94
C ILE A 45 2.13 -4.91 -4.51
N GLY A 46 0.92 -5.11 -3.96
CA GLY A 46 0.73 -5.75 -2.65
C GLY A 46 1.38 -7.13 -2.59
N MET A 47 1.08 -8.02 -3.55
CA MET A 47 1.73 -9.34 -3.65
C MET A 47 3.25 -9.24 -3.70
N ALA A 48 3.81 -8.31 -4.50
CA ALA A 48 5.27 -8.13 -4.56
C ALA A 48 5.85 -7.69 -3.20
N SER A 49 5.20 -6.73 -2.52
CA SER A 49 5.61 -6.25 -1.19
C SER A 49 5.65 -7.36 -0.16
N TRP A 50 4.57 -8.14 -0.06
CA TRP A 50 4.49 -9.23 0.92
C TRP A 50 5.39 -10.41 0.59
N PHE A 51 5.66 -10.65 -0.70
CA PHE A 51 6.66 -11.63 -1.11
C PHE A 51 8.06 -11.22 -0.64
N PHE A 52 8.48 -9.97 -0.88
CA PHE A 52 9.80 -9.50 -0.46
C PHE A 52 9.94 -9.46 1.07
N SER A 53 8.87 -9.08 1.78
CA SER A 53 8.81 -9.17 3.24
C SER A 53 9.02 -10.61 3.73
N ALA A 54 8.32 -11.59 3.15
CA ALA A 54 8.50 -13.00 3.52
C ALA A 54 9.93 -13.50 3.26
N VAL A 55 10.55 -13.06 2.15
CA VAL A 55 11.94 -13.39 1.83
C VAL A 55 12.91 -12.79 2.85
N PHE A 56 12.73 -11.52 3.20
CA PHE A 56 13.53 -10.81 4.20
C PHE A 56 13.46 -11.49 5.58
N HIS A 57 12.25 -11.76 6.11
CA HIS A 57 12.07 -12.42 7.40
C HIS A 57 12.51 -13.90 7.43
N THR A 58 12.60 -14.55 6.26
CA THR A 58 13.17 -15.89 6.16
C THR A 58 14.68 -15.84 6.37
N ARG A 59 15.34 -14.87 5.71
CA ARG A 59 16.77 -14.63 5.82
C ARG A 59 17.13 -13.20 5.43
N ASP A 60 17.62 -12.47 6.43
CA ASP A 60 18.11 -11.12 6.33
C ASP A 60 19.47 -11.08 5.62
N PHE A 61 19.46 -10.52 4.43
CA PHE A 61 20.62 -10.06 3.70
C PHE A 61 20.34 -8.62 3.28
N ARG A 62 21.39 -7.80 3.15
CA ARG A 62 21.26 -6.42 2.67
C ARG A 62 20.39 -6.27 1.42
N VAL A 63 20.50 -7.19 0.47
CA VAL A 63 19.67 -7.15 -0.76
C VAL A 63 18.20 -7.46 -0.48
N THR A 64 17.89 -8.41 0.41
CA THR A 64 16.50 -8.76 0.75
C THR A 64 15.85 -7.66 1.58
N GLU A 65 16.61 -7.04 2.48
CA GLU A 65 16.21 -5.83 3.21
C GLU A 65 15.90 -4.68 2.25
N GLU A 66 16.84 -4.34 1.36
CA GLU A 66 16.62 -3.24 0.42
C GLU A 66 15.36 -3.45 -0.45
N LEU A 67 15.14 -4.69 -0.92
CA LEU A 67 13.97 -5.04 -1.72
C LEU A 67 12.65 -4.95 -0.94
N ASP A 68 12.63 -5.37 0.33
CA ASP A 68 11.45 -5.25 1.17
C ASP A 68 11.06 -3.78 1.38
N TYR A 69 12.04 -2.94 1.73
CA TYR A 69 11.83 -1.51 1.94
C TYR A 69 11.34 -0.79 0.68
N PHE A 70 11.93 -1.08 -0.49
CA PHE A 70 11.46 -0.51 -1.75
C PHE A 70 10.07 -0.98 -2.14
N ALA A 71 9.73 -2.24 -1.86
CA ALA A 71 8.42 -2.79 -2.18
C ALA A 71 7.33 -2.25 -1.23
N ALA A 72 7.65 -2.08 0.05
CA ALA A 72 6.80 -1.40 1.02
C ALA A 72 6.53 0.05 0.60
N GLY A 73 7.58 0.79 0.24
CA GLY A 73 7.45 2.16 -0.29
C GLY A 73 6.62 2.25 -1.56
N ALA A 74 6.79 1.30 -2.49
CA ALA A 74 5.97 1.22 -3.70
C ALA A 74 4.50 0.95 -3.37
N SER A 75 4.24 0.05 -2.42
CA SER A 75 2.88 -0.31 -1.98
C SER A 75 2.15 0.88 -1.37
N VAL A 76 2.78 1.58 -0.43
CA VAL A 76 2.21 2.76 0.24
C VAL A 76 1.96 3.89 -0.76
N LEU A 77 2.95 4.21 -1.60
CA LEU A 77 2.80 5.27 -2.59
C LEU A 77 1.76 4.93 -3.67
N TYR A 78 1.68 3.66 -4.08
CA TYR A 78 0.64 3.21 -5.00
C TYR A 78 -0.76 3.29 -4.35
N GLY A 79 -0.87 2.96 -3.06
CA GLY A 79 -2.09 3.16 -2.28
C GLY A 79 -2.58 4.60 -2.32
N MET A 80 -1.69 5.56 -2.10
CA MET A 80 -1.98 6.99 -2.22
C MET A 80 -2.36 7.39 -3.66
N TYR A 81 -1.59 6.93 -4.66
CA TYR A 81 -1.87 7.15 -6.08
C TYR A 81 -3.29 6.72 -6.45
N TYR A 82 -3.62 5.47 -6.13
CA TYR A 82 -4.92 4.86 -6.37
C TYR A 82 -6.05 5.62 -5.65
N THR A 83 -5.81 6.04 -4.40
CA THR A 83 -6.79 6.78 -3.59
C THR A 83 -7.18 8.09 -4.27
N VAL A 84 -6.21 8.89 -4.71
CA VAL A 84 -6.47 10.14 -5.44
C VAL A 84 -7.21 9.87 -6.75
N VAL A 85 -6.80 8.86 -7.52
CA VAL A 85 -7.50 8.47 -8.75
C VAL A 85 -8.97 8.12 -8.47
N ARG A 86 -9.24 7.36 -7.42
CA ARG A 86 -10.59 6.91 -7.04
C ARG A 86 -11.46 8.06 -6.54
N VAL A 87 -10.95 8.86 -5.60
CA VAL A 87 -11.68 9.94 -4.93
C VAL A 87 -12.07 11.03 -5.94
N PHE A 88 -11.14 11.42 -6.81
CA PHE A 88 -11.38 12.48 -7.79
C PHE A 88 -11.86 11.98 -9.15
N ARG A 89 -12.04 10.66 -9.32
CA ARG A 89 -12.43 10.02 -10.59
C ARG A 89 -11.54 10.41 -11.76
N LEU A 90 -10.22 10.35 -11.55
CA LEU A 90 -9.20 10.61 -12.58
C LEU A 90 -9.14 9.51 -13.65
N ASP A 91 -9.89 8.42 -13.45
CA ASP A 91 -10.09 7.36 -14.43
C ASP A 91 -10.84 7.85 -15.69
N ARG A 92 -11.63 8.92 -15.57
CA ARG A 92 -12.42 9.50 -16.67
C ARG A 92 -11.53 10.14 -17.74
N VAL A 93 -11.92 9.98 -19.01
CA VAL A 93 -11.18 10.50 -20.16
C VAL A 93 -10.96 12.02 -20.09
N SER A 94 -11.95 12.78 -19.61
CA SER A 94 -11.86 14.23 -19.45
C SER A 94 -10.79 14.69 -18.46
N LYS A 95 -10.28 13.81 -17.59
CA LYS A 95 -9.25 14.12 -16.59
C LYS A 95 -7.89 13.50 -16.94
N MET A 96 -7.69 13.07 -18.18
CA MET A 96 -6.46 12.40 -18.60
C MET A 96 -5.20 13.24 -18.35
N GLY A 97 -5.23 14.55 -18.59
CA GLY A 97 -4.10 15.45 -18.33
C GLY A 97 -3.71 15.47 -16.84
N VAL A 98 -4.69 15.67 -15.96
CA VAL A 98 -4.50 15.64 -14.49
C VAL A 98 -3.99 14.26 -14.05
N ARG A 99 -4.54 13.17 -14.59
CA ARG A 99 -4.08 11.82 -14.29
C ARG A 99 -2.61 11.62 -14.69
N LYS A 100 -2.21 12.05 -15.88
CA LYS A 100 -0.83 11.92 -16.36
C LYS A 100 0.12 12.71 -15.47
N SER A 101 -0.24 13.96 -15.14
CA SER A 101 0.55 14.78 -14.20
C SER A 101 0.70 14.10 -12.85
N TRP A 102 -0.39 13.62 -12.25
CA TRP A 102 -0.36 12.93 -10.96
C TRP A 102 0.46 11.64 -11.01
N THR A 103 0.32 10.86 -12.09
CA THR A 103 1.12 9.65 -12.30
C THR A 103 2.60 9.99 -12.38
N GLY A 104 2.96 11.03 -13.13
CA GLY A 104 4.34 11.52 -13.25
C GLY A 104 4.89 11.99 -11.90
N THR A 105 4.10 12.70 -11.10
CA THR A 105 4.48 13.11 -9.74
C THR A 105 4.75 11.90 -8.84
N CYS A 106 3.85 10.91 -8.79
CA CYS A 106 4.07 9.72 -7.97
C CYS A 106 5.29 8.92 -8.43
N VAL A 107 5.48 8.73 -9.74
CA VAL A 107 6.67 8.03 -10.26
C VAL A 107 7.94 8.81 -9.92
N GLY A 108 7.94 10.13 -10.10
CA GLY A 108 9.09 10.98 -9.75
C GLY A 108 9.42 10.93 -8.26
N LEU A 109 8.41 10.99 -7.38
CA LEU A 109 8.60 10.87 -5.94
C LEU A 109 9.17 9.49 -5.55
N TYR A 110 8.71 8.41 -6.18
CA TYR A 110 9.24 7.07 -5.93
C TYR A 110 10.71 6.95 -6.35
N LEU A 111 11.05 7.44 -7.55
CA LEU A 111 12.42 7.41 -8.05
C LEU A 111 13.34 8.27 -7.18
N ALA A 112 12.87 9.43 -6.73
CA ALA A 112 13.61 10.27 -5.79
C ALA A 112 13.81 9.58 -4.44
N HIS A 113 12.78 8.90 -3.92
CA HIS A 113 12.84 8.15 -2.68
C HIS A 113 13.84 6.98 -2.75
N VAL A 114 13.77 6.15 -3.79
CA VAL A 114 14.73 5.06 -4.04
C VAL A 114 16.13 5.61 -4.27
N GLY A 115 16.26 6.69 -5.05
CA GLY A 115 17.53 7.35 -5.32
C GLY A 115 18.18 7.91 -4.06
N TYR A 116 17.40 8.48 -3.15
CA TYR A 116 17.89 8.94 -1.85
C TYR A 116 18.42 7.78 -1.00
N LEU A 117 17.64 6.71 -0.86
CA LEU A 117 18.01 5.53 -0.07
C LEU A 117 19.25 4.81 -0.61
N LYS A 118 19.41 4.72 -1.94
CA LYS A 118 20.59 4.09 -2.56
C LYS A 118 21.80 5.01 -2.68
N GLY A 119 21.59 6.31 -2.89
CA GLY A 119 22.63 7.25 -3.31
C GLY A 119 23.19 8.17 -2.22
N VAL A 120 22.40 8.51 -1.19
CA VAL A 120 22.82 9.43 -0.12
C VAL A 120 23.24 8.65 1.12
N GLY A 121 22.36 7.76 1.58
CA GLY A 121 22.59 6.95 2.77
C GLY A 121 21.34 6.17 3.12
N TRP A 122 21.54 4.96 3.63
CA TRP A 122 20.43 4.09 4.06
C TRP A 122 19.86 4.60 5.39
N ASP A 123 18.87 5.49 5.32
CA ASP A 123 18.21 6.10 6.47
C ASP A 123 16.81 5.48 6.69
N TYR A 124 16.73 4.62 7.70
CA TYR A 124 15.49 3.98 8.13
C TYR A 124 14.46 4.98 8.67
N GLY A 125 14.91 6.02 9.37
CA GLY A 125 14.04 7.05 9.93
C GLY A 125 13.36 7.86 8.83
N TYR A 126 14.11 8.22 7.79
CA TYR A 126 13.55 8.81 6.58
C TYR A 126 12.56 7.86 5.90
N ASN A 127 12.91 6.59 5.69
CA ASN A 127 12.00 5.63 5.04
C ASN A 127 10.67 5.50 5.78
N MET A 128 10.74 5.29 7.10
CA MET A 128 9.55 5.17 7.95
C MET A 128 8.75 6.48 7.95
N GLY A 129 9.42 7.63 8.09
CA GLY A 129 8.77 8.93 8.07
C GLY A 129 8.05 9.23 6.75
N ALA A 130 8.69 8.92 5.61
CA ALA A 130 8.09 9.11 4.29
C ALA A 130 6.85 8.23 4.10
N ASN A 131 6.93 6.95 4.44
CA ASN A 131 5.80 6.02 4.33
C ASN A 131 4.65 6.39 5.27
N VAL A 132 4.96 6.75 6.52
CA VAL A 132 3.96 7.21 7.49
C VAL A 132 3.28 8.50 6.99
N ALA A 133 4.04 9.48 6.48
CA ALA A 133 3.46 10.71 5.96
C ALA A 133 2.50 10.45 4.81
N VAL A 134 2.89 9.61 3.84
CA VAL A 134 2.02 9.23 2.71
C VAL A 134 0.78 8.46 3.19
N GLY A 135 0.96 7.52 4.13
CA GLY A 135 -0.14 6.75 4.73
C GLY A 135 -1.14 7.62 5.48
N VAL A 136 -0.68 8.63 6.24
CA VAL A 136 -1.55 9.59 6.93
C VAL A 136 -2.38 10.40 5.93
N VAL A 137 -1.75 10.92 4.87
CA VAL A 137 -2.48 11.67 3.83
C VAL A 137 -3.52 10.79 3.16
N GLN A 138 -3.17 9.54 2.84
CA GLN A 138 -4.11 8.56 2.28
C GLN A 138 -5.29 8.32 3.22
N ASN A 139 -5.05 8.12 4.52
CA ASN A 139 -6.09 7.88 5.52
C ASN A 139 -7.02 9.10 5.69
N VAL A 140 -6.47 10.32 5.69
CA VAL A 140 -7.26 11.56 5.71
C VAL A 140 -8.17 11.65 4.49
N LEU A 141 -7.64 11.34 3.30
CA LEU A 141 -8.43 11.35 2.06
C LEU A 141 -9.57 10.32 2.08
N TRP A 142 -9.32 9.10 2.54
CA TRP A 142 -10.35 8.07 2.65
C TRP A 142 -11.42 8.43 3.68
N THR A 143 -11.02 8.99 4.81
CA THR A 143 -11.93 9.45 5.86
C THR A 143 -12.82 10.57 5.32
N TRP A 144 -12.21 11.59 4.72
CA TRP A 144 -12.94 12.69 4.11
C TRP A 144 -13.91 12.21 3.02
N PHE A 145 -13.45 11.32 2.13
CA PHE A 145 -14.29 10.75 1.07
C PHE A 145 -15.50 9.99 1.65
N SER A 146 -15.27 9.20 2.70
CA SER A 146 -16.31 8.40 3.35
C SER A 146 -17.34 9.29 4.04
N VAL A 147 -16.90 10.29 4.82
CA VAL A 147 -17.78 11.27 5.49
C VAL A 147 -18.59 12.06 4.47
N ARG A 148 -17.93 12.60 3.42
CA ARG A 148 -18.62 13.36 2.37
C ARG A 148 -19.68 12.53 1.66
N ARG A 149 -19.41 11.24 1.42
CA ARG A 149 -20.35 10.34 0.74
C ARG A 149 -21.51 9.96 1.67
N TYR A 150 -21.22 9.66 2.92
CA TYR A 150 -22.24 9.41 3.95
C TYR A 150 -23.20 10.60 4.10
N ASN A 151 -22.68 11.83 4.22
CA ASN A 151 -23.51 13.03 4.37
C ASN A 151 -24.40 13.31 3.15
N ARG A 152 -24.04 12.83 1.95
CA ARG A 152 -24.83 13.04 0.72
C ARG A 152 -25.88 11.96 0.47
N GLU A 153 -25.58 10.71 0.80
CA GLU A 153 -26.41 9.56 0.41
C GLU A 153 -27.06 8.86 1.62
N GLY A 154 -26.62 9.13 2.85
CA GLY A 154 -27.21 8.64 4.11
C GLY A 154 -27.05 7.13 4.37
N LYS A 155 -26.27 6.41 3.56
CA LYS A 155 -26.13 4.95 3.67
C LYS A 155 -24.87 4.56 4.45
N GLY A 156 -25.05 3.82 5.55
CA GLY A 156 -23.96 3.39 6.44
C GLY A 156 -22.84 2.58 5.75
N TRP A 157 -23.14 1.87 4.66
CA TRP A 157 -22.12 1.10 3.93
C TRP A 157 -21.05 1.98 3.25
N MET A 158 -21.26 3.29 3.17
CA MET A 158 -20.31 4.23 2.56
C MET A 158 -19.19 4.67 3.51
N VAL A 159 -19.27 4.26 4.78
CA VAL A 159 -18.20 4.41 5.78
C VAL A 159 -17.16 3.29 5.66
N TRP A 160 -17.52 2.15 5.04
CA TRP A 160 -16.63 0.99 4.86
C TRP A 160 -15.29 1.32 4.20
N PRO A 161 -15.18 2.15 3.15
CA PRO A 161 -13.88 2.45 2.55
C PRO A 161 -12.92 3.20 3.51
N GLY A 162 -13.45 4.00 4.43
CA GLY A 162 -12.66 4.64 5.49
C GLY A 162 -12.20 3.64 6.54
N LEU A 163 -13.09 2.76 7.00
CA LEU A 163 -12.77 1.74 8.01
C LEU A 163 -11.80 0.67 7.49
N VAL A 164 -11.99 0.22 6.24
CA VAL A 164 -11.15 -0.80 5.59
C VAL A 164 -9.74 -0.31 5.29
N MET A 165 -9.47 1.00 5.31
CA MET A 165 -8.11 1.55 5.15
C MET A 165 -7.41 1.78 6.50
N VAL A 166 -8.18 2.04 7.55
CA VAL A 166 -7.66 2.17 8.93
C VAL A 166 -7.23 0.80 9.50
N ILE A 167 -7.96 -0.27 9.17
CA ILE A 167 -7.71 -1.61 9.74
C ILE A 167 -6.39 -2.26 9.27
N PRO A 168 -6.01 -2.30 7.98
CA PRO A 168 -4.72 -2.84 7.54
C PRO A 168 -3.52 -2.08 8.11
N SER A 169 -3.67 -0.76 8.30
CA SER A 169 -2.66 0.07 8.96
C SER A 169 -2.41 -0.40 10.40
N SER A 170 -3.47 -0.83 11.11
CA SER A 170 -3.36 -1.38 12.47
C SER A 170 -2.78 -2.80 12.51
N THR A 171 -3.04 -3.64 11.50
CA THR A 171 -2.46 -4.99 11.41
C THR A 171 -0.95 -4.95 11.17
N VAL A 172 -0.47 -4.04 10.30
CA VAL A 172 0.97 -3.79 10.11
C VAL A 172 1.62 -3.26 11.39
N SER A 173 0.95 -2.38 12.14
CA SER A 173 1.45 -1.91 13.44
C SER A 173 1.51 -3.02 14.51
N VAL A 174 0.59 -3.98 14.48
CA VAL A 174 0.60 -5.16 15.38
C VAL A 174 1.71 -6.13 14.97
N GLU A 175 1.91 -6.40 13.69
CA GLU A 175 3.03 -7.21 13.20
C GLU A 175 4.38 -6.58 13.57
N LEU A 176 4.53 -5.26 13.40
CA LEU A 176 5.74 -4.53 13.81
C LEU A 176 5.93 -4.53 15.33
N PHE A 177 4.86 -4.45 16.11
CA PHE A 177 4.89 -4.55 17.58
C PHE A 177 5.22 -5.98 18.05
N LEU A 178 4.77 -7.02 17.35
CA LEU A 178 5.12 -8.41 17.66
C LEU A 178 6.57 -8.74 17.24
N ALA A 179 7.06 -8.14 16.16
CA ALA A 179 8.45 -8.28 15.71
C ALA A 179 9.44 -7.54 16.62
N THR A 180 9.06 -6.36 17.17
CA THR A 180 9.93 -5.56 18.06
C THR A 180 9.69 -5.81 19.55
N GLY A 181 8.52 -6.33 19.94
CA GLY A 181 8.14 -6.62 21.33
C GLY A 181 8.68 -7.94 21.89
N MET A 182 9.39 -8.74 21.08
CA MET A 182 10.06 -9.97 21.51
C MET A 182 11.59 -9.84 21.66
N THR A 183 12.13 -8.62 21.73
CA THR A 183 13.45 -8.39 22.34
C THR A 183 13.27 -7.74 23.71
N PRO A 184 13.01 -8.50 24.79
CA PRO A 184 13.40 -8.04 26.11
C PRO A 184 14.93 -7.98 26.11
N GLY A 185 15.46 -6.84 26.55
CA GLY A 185 16.86 -6.48 26.39
C GLY A 185 17.85 -7.58 26.79
N LEU A 186 18.88 -7.70 25.95
CA LEU A 186 20.24 -8.10 26.29
C LEU A 186 21.19 -7.14 25.60
#